data_AF-A0AAW4KJP6-F1
#
_entry.id   AF-A0AAW4KJP6-F1
#
_cell.length_a   1.000
_cell.length_b   1.000
_cell.length_c   1.000
_cell.angle_alpha   90.00
_cell.angle_beta   90.00
_cell.angle_gamma   90.00
#
_symmetry.space_group_name_H-M   'P 1'
#
loop_
_entity.id
_entity.type
_entity.pdbx_description
1 polymer ?
#
loop_
_entity_poly.entity_id
_entity_poly.type
_entity_poly.pdbx_seq_one_letter_code
_entity_poly.pdbx_strand_id
1 'polypeptide(L)'
;ATGTSNRQIGAMLDKVREAVKAQGVKPLGEEGKGDSDWVLLDMDDVIVHMMTSNARQFYDLERLWKGAEQSRAADGKHHSPEVGHAHFDKLNKDQE
;
A
#
# COMPACT_ATOMS: atom_id res chain seq x y z
N ALA A 1 -6.17 4.78 -7.91
CA ALA A 1 -7.14 5.08 -8.98
C ALA A 1 -6.74 6.37 -9.70
N THR A 2 -7.08 6.54 -10.98
CA THR A 2 -6.76 7.76 -11.74
C THR A 2 -8.05 8.51 -12.10
N GLY A 3 -8.11 9.81 -11.85
CA GLY A 3 -9.18 10.71 -12.28
C GLY A 3 -8.73 11.65 -13.40
N THR A 4 -9.69 12.18 -14.17
CA THR A 4 -9.45 13.19 -15.22
C THR A 4 -9.63 14.62 -14.72
N SER A 5 -10.16 14.81 -13.51
CA SER A 5 -10.35 16.12 -12.87
C SER A 5 -10.46 16.00 -11.34
N ASN A 6 -10.23 17.09 -10.63
CA ASN A 6 -10.39 17.15 -9.16
C ASN A 6 -11.83 16.83 -8.73
N ARG A 7 -12.82 17.24 -9.53
CA ARG A 7 -14.22 16.86 -9.32
C ARG A 7 -14.42 15.35 -9.38
N GLN A 8 -13.80 14.67 -10.35
CA GLN A 8 -13.89 13.22 -10.44
C GLN A 8 -13.15 12.54 -9.27
N ILE A 9 -12.02 13.09 -8.84
CA ILE A 9 -11.30 12.60 -7.64
C ILE A 9 -12.20 12.69 -6.40
N GLY A 10 -12.86 13.83 -6.18
CA GLY A 10 -13.83 13.99 -5.09
C GLY A 10 -14.96 12.97 -5.17
N ALA A 11 -15.54 12.76 -6.35
CA ALA A 11 -16.59 11.76 -6.54
C ALA A 11 -16.11 10.32 -6.26
N MET A 12 -14.87 9.98 -6.64
CA MET A 12 -14.28 8.68 -6.33
C MET A 12 -14.08 8.51 -4.83
N LEU A 13 -13.55 9.54 -4.15
CA LEU A 13 -13.37 9.55 -2.70
C LEU A 13 -14.70 9.32 -1.98
N ASP A 14 -15.74 10.06 -2.35
CA ASP A 14 -17.07 9.92 -1.75
C ASP A 14 -17.65 8.52 -1.97
N LYS A 15 -17.45 7.93 -3.16
CA LYS A 15 -17.86 6.55 -3.44
C LYS A 15 -17.12 5.53 -2.59
N VAL A 16 -15.82 5.69 -2.40
CA VAL A 16 -15.03 4.82 -1.52
C VAL A 16 -15.52 4.96 -0.08
N ARG A 17 -15.69 6.19 0.42
CA ARG A 17 -16.22 6.47 1.76
C ARG A 17 -17.57 5.82 2.02
N GLU A 18 -18.51 5.92 1.06
CA GLU A 18 -19.81 5.26 1.14
C GLU A 18 -19.67 3.73 1.25
N ALA A 19 -18.82 3.13 0.40
CA ALA A 19 -18.62 1.69 0.36
C ALA A 19 -17.98 1.14 1.65
N VAL A 20 -16.93 1.79 2.16
CA VAL A 20 -16.23 1.34 3.38
C VAL A 20 -17.11 1.52 4.62
N LYS A 21 -17.87 2.63 4.68
CA LYS A 21 -18.83 2.86 5.76
C LYS A 21 -19.93 1.79 5.78
N ALA A 22 -20.42 1.36 4.61
CA ALA A 22 -21.40 0.28 4.52
C ALA A 22 -20.87 -1.07 5.04
N GLN A 23 -19.55 -1.25 5.06
CA GLN A 23 -18.88 -2.43 5.62
C GLN A 23 -18.49 -2.25 7.11
N GLY A 24 -18.85 -1.13 7.74
CA GLY A 24 -18.50 -0.84 9.13
C GLY A 24 -17.04 -0.39 9.32
N VAL A 25 -16.30 -0.14 8.24
CA VAL A 25 -14.92 0.35 8.30
C VAL A 25 -14.94 1.88 8.31
N LYS A 26 -14.18 2.47 9.24
CA LYS A 26 -13.97 3.91 9.33
C LYS A 26 -12.55 4.23 8.89
N PRO A 27 -12.34 5.07 7.86
CA PRO A 27 -11.00 5.55 7.50
C PRO A 27 -10.33 6.24 8.69
N LEU A 28 -9.03 5.99 8.87
CA LEU A 28 -8.21 6.61 9.90
C LEU A 28 -8.01 8.10 9.62
N GLY A 29 -7.81 8.43 8.34
CA GLY A 29 -7.50 9.78 7.91
C GLY A 29 -7.66 9.97 6.42
N GLU A 30 -7.71 11.23 6.03
CA GLU A 30 -7.74 11.65 4.63
C GLU A 30 -6.87 12.88 4.44
N GLU A 31 -6.03 12.83 3.42
CA GLU A 31 -5.13 13.91 3.05
C GLU A 31 -5.36 14.34 1.60
N GLY A 32 -5.11 15.62 1.32
CA GLY A 32 -5.45 16.25 0.06
C GLY A 32 -6.93 16.61 0.00
N LYS A 33 -7.26 17.88 0.17
CA LYS A 33 -8.64 18.40 0.10
C LYS A 33 -8.73 19.54 -0.91
N GLY A 34 -9.96 19.80 -1.38
CA GLY A 34 -10.25 20.88 -2.31
C GLY A 34 -9.71 20.59 -3.72
N ASP A 35 -8.92 21.51 -4.26
CA ASP A 35 -8.33 21.43 -5.61
C ASP A 35 -7.04 20.61 -5.65
N SER A 36 -6.86 19.65 -4.74
CA SER A 36 -5.69 18.77 -4.77
C SER A 36 -5.78 17.77 -5.92
N ASP A 37 -4.69 17.68 -6.68
CA ASP A 37 -4.52 16.68 -7.75
C ASP A 37 -4.22 15.27 -7.20
N TRP A 38 -4.02 15.15 -5.88
CA TRP A 38 -3.76 13.90 -5.18
C TRP A 38 -4.48 13.88 -3.84
N VAL A 39 -5.30 12.85 -3.65
CA VAL A 39 -5.98 12.53 -2.41
C VAL A 39 -5.53 11.15 -1.92
N LEU A 40 -5.35 11.04 -0.61
CA LEU A 40 -5.03 9.80 0.08
C LEU A 40 -6.12 9.49 1.10
N LEU A 41 -6.56 8.23 1.14
CA LEU A 41 -7.44 7.70 2.17
C LEU A 41 -6.73 6.58 2.91
N ASP A 42 -6.56 6.76 4.22
CA ASP A 42 -5.90 5.80 5.10
C ASP A 42 -6.95 4.89 5.76
N MET A 43 -6.78 3.58 5.63
CA MET A 43 -7.63 2.54 6.21
C MET A 43 -6.83 1.52 7.02
N ASP A 44 -5.68 1.91 7.58
CA ASP A 44 -4.77 1.07 8.37
C ASP A 44 -4.06 0.01 7.50
N ASP A 45 -4.76 -1.07 7.14
CA ASP A 45 -4.21 -2.17 6.34
C ASP A 45 -3.98 -1.79 4.86
N VAL A 46 -4.76 -0.81 4.37
CA VAL A 46 -4.75 -0.40 2.96
C VAL A 46 -4.79 1.12 2.87
N ILE A 47 -3.95 1.68 2.01
CA ILE A 47 -3.94 3.10 1.67
C ILE A 47 -4.37 3.30 0.22
N VAL A 48 -5.48 4.00 0.03
CA VAL A 48 -6.01 4.28 -1.31
C VAL A 48 -5.46 5.61 -1.83
N HIS A 49 -4.73 5.54 -2.94
CA HIS A 49 -4.20 6.70 -3.64
C HIS A 49 -5.11 7.06 -4.83
N MET A 50 -5.61 8.29 -4.86
CA MET A 50 -6.44 8.84 -5.94
C MET A 50 -5.75 10.07 -6.51
N MET A 51 -5.37 10.00 -7.78
CA MET A 51 -4.55 11.04 -8.42
C MET A 51 -5.13 11.44 -9.77
N THR A 52 -4.84 12.66 -10.22
CA THR A 52 -4.97 13.00 -11.64
C THR A 52 -3.91 12.25 -12.45
N SER A 53 -4.11 12.17 -13.77
CA SER A 53 -3.13 11.54 -14.66
C SER A 53 -1.75 12.24 -14.57
N ASN A 54 -1.74 13.57 -14.48
CA ASN A 54 -0.51 14.37 -14.37
C ASN A 54 0.21 14.11 -13.04
N ALA A 55 -0.51 14.14 -11.91
CA ALA A 55 0.07 13.85 -10.60
C ALA A 55 0.64 12.43 -10.55
N ARG A 56 -0.09 11.44 -11.07
CA ARG A 56 0.38 10.04 -11.11
C ARG A 56 1.66 9.89 -11.93
N GLN A 57 1.75 10.55 -13.08
CA GLN A 57 2.96 10.53 -13.90
C GLN A 57 4.13 11.25 -13.22
N PHE A 58 3.88 12.35 -12.52
CA PHE A 58 4.91 13.12 -11.84
C PHE A 58 5.50 12.37 -10.63
N TYR A 59 4.65 11.76 -9.80
CA TYR A 59 5.08 11.05 -8.60
C TYR A 59 5.53 9.61 -8.87
N ASP A 60 5.01 8.95 -9.92
CA ASP A 60 5.39 7.60 -10.37
C ASP A 60 5.58 6.59 -9.22
N LEU A 61 4.60 6.54 -8.32
CA LEU A 61 4.66 5.66 -7.16
C LEU A 61 4.74 4.19 -7.58
N GLU A 62 4.18 3.83 -8.73
CA GLU A 62 4.27 2.49 -9.31
C GLU A 62 5.71 2.01 -9.43
N ARG A 63 6.65 2.89 -9.79
CA ARG A 63 8.06 2.53 -9.87
C ARG A 63 8.65 2.21 -8.51
N LEU A 64 8.32 3.00 -7.48
CA LEU A 64 8.78 2.76 -6.11
C LEU A 64 8.29 1.38 -5.62
N TRP A 65 7.00 1.09 -5.82
CA TRP A 65 6.41 -0.15 -5.35
C TRP A 65 6.85 -1.37 -6.14
N LYS A 66 7.12 -1.24 -7.45
CA LYS A 66 7.74 -2.32 -8.24
C LYS A 66 9.11 -2.70 -7.70
N GLY A 67 9.92 -1.72 -7.29
CA GLY A 67 11.19 -1.98 -6.60
C GLY A 67 10.97 -2.73 -5.29
N ALA A 68 9.99 -2.32 -4.49
CA ALA A 68 9.66 -2.98 -3.23
C ALA A 68 9.14 -4.42 -3.42
N GLU A 69 8.36 -4.70 -4.47
CA GLU A 69 7.94 -6.06 -4.84
C GLU A 69 9.13 -6.93 -5.24
N GLN A 70 10.06 -6.38 -6.03
CA GLN A 70 11.28 -7.07 -6.40
C GLN A 70 12.15 -7.39 -5.18
N SER A 71 12.29 -6.46 -4.24
CA SER A 71 12.99 -6.70 -2.97
C SER A 71 12.29 -7.78 -2.14
N ARG A 72 10.96 -7.72 -1.95
CA ARG A 72 10.21 -8.77 -1.24
C ARG A 72 10.32 -10.14 -1.92
N ALA A 73 10.31 -10.19 -3.25
CA ALA A 73 10.50 -11.43 -4.01
C ALA A 73 11.92 -11.99 -3.87
N ALA A 74 12.93 -11.12 -3.78
CA ALA A 74 14.32 -11.51 -3.51
C ALA A 74 14.51 -12.00 -2.06
N ASP A 75 13.88 -11.33 -1.09
CA ASP A 75 13.92 -11.67 0.33
C ASP A 75 13.02 -12.87 0.70
N GLY A 76 12.08 -13.25 -0.16
CA GLY A 76 11.23 -14.44 0.00
C GLY A 76 11.97 -15.78 0.06
N LYS A 77 13.26 -15.82 -0.31
CA LYS A 77 14.14 -16.98 -0.09
C LYS A 77 14.57 -17.15 1.37
N HIS A 78 14.48 -16.11 2.20
CA HIS A 78 14.90 -16.13 3.61
C HIS A 78 13.75 -16.32 4.61
N HIS A 79 12.49 -16.13 4.21
CA HIS A 79 11.32 -16.24 5.11
C HIS A 79 10.46 -17.48 4.84
N SER A 80 11.08 -18.61 4.45
CA SER A 80 10.39 -19.90 4.51
C SER A 80 10.44 -20.41 5.96
N PRO A 81 9.30 -20.75 6.60
CA PRO A 81 9.27 -21.24 7.98
C PRO A 81 10.08 -22.53 8.19
N GLU A 82 10.47 -23.21 7.11
CA GLU A 82 11.30 -24.42 7.15
C GLU A 82 12.81 -24.12 7.34
N VAL A 83 13.27 -22.91 7.03
CA VAL A 83 14.71 -22.55 7.11
C VAL A 83 15.10 -22.05 8.51
N GLY A 84 14.14 -21.59 9.31
CA GLY A 84 14.36 -21.14 10.69
C GLY A 84 14.79 -22.24 11.66
N HIS A 85 14.36 -23.49 11.42
CA HIS A 85 14.69 -24.62 12.30
C HIS A 85 16.10 -25.18 12.03
N ALA A 86 16.54 -25.23 10.77
CA ALA A 86 17.82 -25.84 10.40
C ALA A 86 19.05 -25.04 10.87
N HIS A 87 18.93 -23.71 11.01
CA HIS A 87 20.02 -22.88 11.52
C HIS A 87 20.15 -22.99 13.05
N PHE A 88 19.03 -23.10 13.77
CA PHE A 88 19.02 -23.22 15.23
C PHE A 88 19.50 -24.61 15.69
N ASP A 89 19.12 -25.68 14.99
CA ASP A 89 19.53 -27.06 15.33
C ASP A 89 21.03 -27.32 15.10
N LYS A 90 21.68 -26.63 14.16
CA LYS A 90 23.14 -26.74 13.96
C LYS A 90 23.93 -26.04 15.05
N LEU A 91 23.47 -24.90 15.54
CA LEU A 91 24.14 -24.14 16.60
C LEU A 91 24.15 -24.88 17.95
N ASN A 92 23.14 -25.72 18.21
CA ASN A 92 23.04 -26.46 19.47
C ASN A 92 23.75 -27.83 19.46
N LYS A 93 24.27 -28.28 18.30
CA LYS A 93 25.00 -29.55 18.16
C LYS A 93 26.51 -29.42 18.29
N ASP A 94 27.03 -28.21 18.11
CA ASP A 94 28.46 -27.90 18.22
C ASP A 94 28.85 -27.42 19.64
N GLN A 95 27.92 -27.52 20.62
CA GLN A 95 28.14 -27.15 22.02
C GLN A 95 28.13 -28.34 23.01
N GLU A 96 28.17 -29.59 22.52
CA GLU A 96 28.47 -30.79 23.35
C GLU A 96 29.81 -31.41 22.99
#